data_AF-A0A4V1RPQ1-F1
#
_entry.id   AF-A0A4V1RPQ1-F1
#
_cell.length_a   1.000
_cell.length_b   1.000
_cell.length_c   1.000
_cell.angle_alpha   90.00
_cell.angle_beta   90.00
_cell.angle_gamma   90.00
#
_symmetry.space_group_name_H-M   'P 1'
#
loop_
_entity.id
_entity.type
_entity.pdbx_description
1 polymer ?
#
loop_
_entity_poly.entity_id
_entity_poly.type
_entity_poly.pdbx_seq_one_letter_code
_entity_poly.pdbx_strand_id
1 'polypeptide(L)'
;MIGEIWKIVPSAPQLLVSSEGRVMVAPYMASMPNGGVRQYGGEPHFGVWSKEDARFIVVYKGKTYKVHQLVCEGFHGPRPHADSICIHGDENSANNRPSNLKWGTQKENLAAPGFREYCRNRTGDDSPWIKGRISLSLAQATQT
;
A
#
# COMPACT_ATOMS: atom_id res chain seq x y z
N MET A 1 0.39 15.05 25.15
CA MET A 1 -0.29 14.08 24.28
C MET A 1 -0.71 14.80 23.02
N ILE A 2 0.03 14.67 21.94
CA ILE A 2 -0.43 15.14 20.63
C ILE A 2 -1.38 14.07 20.09
N GLY A 3 -2.63 14.46 19.82
CA GLY A 3 -3.63 13.56 19.25
C GLY A 3 -3.22 13.09 17.85
N GLU A 4 -3.99 12.17 17.30
CA GLU A 4 -3.82 11.71 15.92
C GLU A 4 -3.93 12.89 14.94
N ILE A 5 -2.89 13.06 14.10
CA ILE A 5 -2.83 14.13 13.10
C ILE A 5 -3.44 13.62 11.81
N TRP A 6 -4.36 14.39 11.23
CA TRP A 6 -4.99 14.09 9.94
C TRP A 6 -4.51 15.07 8.87
N LYS A 7 -4.13 14.56 7.70
CA LYS A 7 -3.66 15.35 6.56
C LYS A 7 -4.42 14.99 5.29
N ILE A 8 -4.59 15.98 4.42
CA ILE A 8 -5.15 15.81 3.07
C ILE A 8 -4.09 15.19 2.16
N VAL A 9 -4.51 14.31 1.26
CA VAL A 9 -3.65 13.77 0.20
C VAL A 9 -3.81 14.61 -1.08
N PRO A 10 -2.74 15.26 -1.60
CA PRO A 10 -2.83 16.08 -2.81
C PRO A 10 -3.40 15.36 -4.04
N SER A 11 -3.01 14.10 -4.26
CA SER A 11 -3.50 13.28 -5.39
C SER A 11 -4.94 12.77 -5.23
N ALA A 12 -5.47 12.79 -4.01
CA ALA A 12 -6.83 12.39 -3.68
C ALA A 12 -7.41 13.27 -2.55
N PRO A 13 -7.75 14.55 -2.83
CA PRO A 13 -8.13 15.52 -1.79
C PRO A 13 -9.36 15.13 -0.96
N GLN A 14 -10.21 14.26 -1.51
CA GLN A 14 -11.34 13.63 -0.81
C GLN A 14 -10.93 12.68 0.34
N LEU A 15 -9.66 12.26 0.43
CA LEU A 15 -9.16 11.31 1.40
C LEU A 15 -8.28 12.03 2.42
N LEU A 16 -8.48 11.69 3.69
CA LEU A 16 -7.63 12.10 4.80
C LEU A 16 -6.82 10.89 5.27
N VAL A 17 -5.56 11.13 5.58
CA VAL A 17 -4.64 10.12 6.13
C VAL A 17 -4.16 10.54 7.51
N SER A 18 -3.94 9.56 8.38
CA SER A 18 -3.61 9.79 9.77
C SER A 18 -2.16 9.45 10.12
N SER A 19 -1.66 10.01 11.23
CA SER A 19 -0.34 9.69 11.79
C SER A 19 -0.19 8.24 12.25
N GLU A 20 -1.29 7.52 12.42
CA GLU A 20 -1.32 6.09 12.76
C GLU A 20 -1.38 5.19 11.52
N GLY A 21 -1.41 5.76 10.31
CA GLY A 21 -1.54 5.01 9.06
C GLY A 21 -2.98 4.64 8.70
N ARG A 22 -3.97 5.31 9.31
CA ARG A 22 -5.39 5.19 8.95
C ARG A 22 -5.74 6.10 7.78
N VAL A 23 -6.83 5.78 7.09
CA VAL A 23 -7.43 6.57 6.02
C VAL A 23 -8.92 6.74 6.29
N MET A 24 -9.49 7.87 5.88
CA MET A 24 -10.93 8.08 5.81
C MET A 24 -11.29 8.95 4.63
N VAL A 25 -12.55 8.88 4.20
CA VAL A 25 -13.11 9.91 3.31
C VAL A 25 -13.35 11.17 4.13
N ALA A 26 -12.91 12.32 3.63
CA ALA A 26 -13.17 13.62 4.23
C ALA A 26 -14.68 13.79 4.45
N PRO A 27 -15.15 14.22 5.64
CA PRO A 27 -16.57 14.40 5.89
C PRO A 27 -17.20 15.35 4.87
N TYR A 28 -18.31 14.94 4.26
CA TYR A 28 -19.07 15.80 3.35
C TYR A 28 -20.57 15.53 3.47
N MET A 29 -21.36 16.55 3.13
CA MET A 29 -22.82 16.47 3.06
C MET A 29 -23.24 16.29 1.60
N ALA A 30 -24.18 15.40 1.33
CA ALA A 30 -24.79 15.25 0.01
C ALA A 30 -26.32 15.33 0.09
N SER A 31 -26.92 16.00 -0.88
CA SER A 31 -28.37 16.07 -1.03
C SER A 31 -28.92 14.73 -1.56
N MET A 32 -30.06 14.31 -1.02
CA MET A 32 -30.71 13.05 -1.40
C MET A 32 -31.79 13.27 -2.48
N PRO A 33 -32.06 12.29 -3.35
CA PRO A 33 -33.05 12.43 -4.44
C PRO A 33 -34.47 12.79 -3.97
N ASN A 34 -34.86 12.36 -2.78
CA ASN A 34 -36.20 12.58 -2.20
C ASN A 34 -36.20 13.71 -1.15
N GLY A 35 -35.22 14.61 -1.19
CA GLY A 35 -35.04 15.67 -0.21
C GLY A 35 -34.22 15.25 1.02
N GLY A 36 -33.72 16.25 1.74
CA GLY A 36 -32.83 16.06 2.90
C GLY A 36 -31.34 16.00 2.54
N VAL A 37 -30.49 16.05 3.58
CA VAL A 37 -29.03 15.96 3.47
C VAL A 37 -28.55 14.76 4.28
N ARG A 38 -27.55 14.04 3.75
CA ARG A 38 -26.88 12.95 4.45
C ARG A 38 -25.40 13.25 4.59
N GLN A 39 -24.87 13.02 5.79
CA GLN A 39 -23.44 13.08 6.08
C GLN A 39 -22.77 11.77 5.62
N TYR A 40 -21.65 11.91 4.94
CA TYR A 40 -20.77 10.83 4.49
C TYR A 40 -19.34 11.10 4.95
N GLY A 41 -18.52 10.04 4.99
CA GLY A 41 -17.13 10.11 5.41
C GLY A 41 -16.97 10.32 6.93
N GLY A 42 -15.73 10.61 7.35
CA GLY A 42 -15.38 10.81 8.75
C GLY A 42 -15.16 9.54 9.58
N GLU A 43 -15.21 8.36 8.95
CA GLU A 43 -14.95 7.09 9.62
C GLU A 43 -13.51 6.60 9.33
N PRO A 44 -12.61 6.62 10.33
CA PRO A 44 -11.21 6.21 10.16
C PRO A 44 -11.02 4.70 10.16
N HIS A 45 -10.31 4.17 9.16
CA HIS A 45 -10.01 2.74 9.02
C HIS A 45 -8.62 2.48 8.44
N PHE A 46 -8.09 1.25 8.52
CA PHE A 46 -6.78 0.89 7.93
C PHE A 46 -6.86 0.51 6.44
N GLY A 47 -8.08 0.34 5.92
CA GLY A 47 -8.34 -0.14 4.57
C GLY A 47 -8.58 -1.64 4.57
N VAL A 48 -8.57 -2.24 3.38
CA VAL A 48 -8.75 -3.67 3.18
C VAL A 48 -7.43 -4.27 2.72
N TRP A 49 -7.05 -5.42 3.25
CA TRP A 49 -5.85 -6.12 2.81
C TRP A 49 -6.05 -6.76 1.44
N SER A 50 -5.31 -6.32 0.44
CA SER A 50 -5.21 -6.96 -0.88
C SER A 50 -4.18 -8.09 -0.83
N LYS A 51 -4.63 -9.32 -1.06
CA LYS A 51 -3.74 -10.50 -1.13
C LYS A 51 -2.82 -10.44 -2.35
N GLU A 52 -3.31 -9.92 -3.47
CA GLU A 52 -2.57 -9.81 -4.74
C GLU A 52 -1.41 -8.82 -4.62
N ASP A 53 -1.66 -7.64 -4.07
CA ASP A 53 -0.62 -6.63 -3.86
C ASP A 53 0.21 -6.87 -2.59
N ALA A 54 -0.27 -7.72 -1.67
CA ALA A 54 0.22 -7.81 -0.29
C ALA A 54 0.32 -6.42 0.38
N ARG A 55 -0.73 -5.60 0.22
CA ARG A 55 -0.83 -4.21 0.71
C ARG A 55 -2.25 -3.89 1.18
N PHE A 56 -2.38 -2.96 2.12
CA PHE A 56 -3.66 -2.32 2.40
C PHE A 56 -4.06 -1.37 1.27
N ILE A 57 -5.32 -1.46 0.86
CA ILE A 57 -5.95 -0.65 -0.18
C ILE A 57 -7.24 0.01 0.31
N VAL A 58 -7.63 1.10 -0.35
CA VAL A 58 -8.96 1.71 -0.23
C VAL A 58 -9.52 1.94 -1.62
N VAL A 59 -10.80 1.65 -1.80
CA VAL A 59 -11.52 1.91 -3.04
C VAL A 59 -12.42 3.12 -2.83
N TYR A 60 -12.25 4.16 -3.65
CA TYR A 60 -13.10 5.34 -3.61
C TYR A 60 -13.54 5.71 -5.02
N LYS A 61 -14.87 5.78 -5.23
CA LYS A 61 -15.51 6.06 -6.53
C LYS A 61 -14.94 5.21 -7.69
N GLY A 62 -14.77 3.92 -7.47
CA GLY A 62 -14.27 2.97 -8.47
C GLY A 62 -12.76 2.98 -8.71
N LYS A 63 -12.00 3.85 -8.03
CA LYS A 63 -10.53 3.87 -8.09
C LYS A 63 -9.92 3.25 -6.83
N THR A 64 -8.98 2.34 -7.03
CA THR A 64 -8.20 1.72 -5.95
C THR A 64 -6.96 2.55 -5.65
N TYR A 65 -6.71 2.79 -4.37
CA TYR A 65 -5.54 3.49 -3.86
C TYR A 65 -4.80 2.60 -2.85
N LYS A 66 -3.47 2.62 -2.88
CA LYS A 66 -2.65 1.92 -1.90
C LYS A 66 -2.45 2.81 -0.67
N VAL A 67 -2.80 2.31 0.51
CA VAL A 67 -2.83 3.13 1.75
C VAL A 67 -1.46 3.70 2.09
N HIS A 68 -0.39 2.90 2.02
CA HIS A 68 0.97 3.38 2.28
C HIS A 68 1.38 4.55 1.37
N GLN A 69 0.97 4.55 0.09
CA GLN A 69 1.28 5.65 -0.83
C GLN A 69 0.54 6.92 -0.42
N LEU A 70 -0.75 6.81 -0.09
CA LEU A 70 -1.56 7.94 0.39
C LEU A 70 -0.96 8.54 1.67
N VAL A 71 -0.58 7.69 2.63
CA VAL A 71 0.01 8.14 3.90
C VAL A 71 1.35 8.81 3.67
N CYS A 72 2.24 8.21 2.87
CA CYS A 72 3.53 8.81 2.53
C CYS A 72 3.36 10.15 1.83
N GLU A 73 2.39 10.25 0.91
CA GLU A 73 2.10 11.50 0.19
C GLU A 73 1.58 12.60 1.11
N GLY A 74 0.63 12.28 2.00
CA GLY A 74 0.07 13.24 2.94
C GLY A 74 1.11 13.77 3.94
N PHE A 75 2.04 12.94 4.41
CA PHE A 75 3.00 13.32 5.44
C PHE A 75 4.35 13.82 4.91
N HIS A 76 4.85 13.25 3.82
CA HIS A 76 6.14 13.59 3.21
C HIS A 76 6.01 14.41 1.92
N GLY A 77 4.78 14.74 1.52
CA GLY A 77 4.51 15.51 0.32
C GLY A 77 4.41 14.64 -0.94
N PRO A 78 4.12 15.28 -2.09
CA PRO A 78 3.90 14.58 -3.35
C PRO A 78 5.12 13.76 -3.74
N ARG A 79 4.88 12.72 -4.53
CA ARG A 79 5.94 11.88 -5.06
C ARG A 79 6.97 12.72 -5.82
N PRO A 80 8.27 12.70 -5.45
CA PRO A 80 9.26 13.64 -5.99
C PRO A 80 9.61 13.34 -7.46
N HIS A 81 9.64 12.07 -7.86
CA HIS A 81 9.92 11.66 -9.24
C HIS A 81 8.97 10.57 -9.74
N ALA A 82 8.87 10.41 -11.06
CA ALA A 82 8.05 9.38 -11.70
C ALA A 82 8.48 7.93 -11.35
N ASP A 83 9.71 7.74 -10.90
CA ASP A 83 10.25 6.42 -10.57
C ASP A 83 10.39 6.21 -9.06
N SER A 84 9.99 7.21 -8.27
CA SER A 84 10.00 7.07 -6.82
C SER A 84 8.98 6.04 -6.37
N ILE A 85 9.35 5.26 -5.38
CA ILE A 85 8.49 4.29 -4.71
C ILE A 85 8.40 4.63 -3.23
N CYS A 86 7.30 4.22 -2.61
CA CYS A 86 7.15 4.33 -1.17
C CYS A 86 7.79 3.09 -0.52
N ILE A 87 8.80 3.31 0.31
CA ILE A 87 9.58 2.27 0.98
C ILE A 87 9.13 2.17 2.43
N HIS A 88 8.90 0.93 2.90
CA HIS A 88 8.69 0.59 4.31
C HIS A 88 10.05 0.35 4.97
N GLY A 89 10.39 1.14 5.99
CA GLY A 89 11.68 1.07 6.66
C GLY A 89 11.92 -0.23 7.43
N ASP A 90 10.86 -0.81 7.98
CA ASP A 90 10.86 -2.10 8.70
C ASP A 90 10.61 -3.32 7.80
N GLU A 91 10.53 -3.13 6.48
CA GLU A 91 10.19 -4.17 5.49
C GLU A 91 8.82 -4.84 5.71
N ASN A 92 7.97 -4.29 6.59
CA ASN A 92 6.64 -4.79 6.89
C ASN A 92 5.56 -3.98 6.18
N SER A 93 4.95 -4.57 5.16
CA SER A 93 3.93 -3.93 4.33
C SER A 93 2.60 -3.63 5.03
N ALA A 94 2.38 -4.16 6.24
CA ALA A 94 1.23 -3.85 7.07
C ALA A 94 1.43 -2.58 7.93
N ASN A 95 2.68 -2.18 8.18
CA ASN A 95 3.00 -1.01 9.01
C ASN A 95 3.03 0.28 8.18
N ASN A 96 1.85 0.89 8.02
CA ASN A 96 1.68 2.10 7.20
C ASN A 96 1.87 3.42 7.98
N ARG A 97 2.51 3.40 9.15
CA ARG A 97 2.77 4.62 9.91
C ARG A 97 3.68 5.55 9.10
N PRO A 98 3.43 6.87 9.03
CA PRO A 98 4.27 7.78 8.26
C PRO A 98 5.74 7.71 8.65
N SER A 99 6.06 7.59 9.94
CA SER A 99 7.45 7.47 10.40
C SER A 99 8.19 6.23 9.86
N ASN A 100 7.46 5.21 9.41
CA ASN A 100 8.00 4.00 8.79
C ASN A 100 8.08 4.11 7.27
N LEU A 101 7.49 5.15 6.66
CA LEU A 101 7.42 5.31 5.21
C LEU A 101 8.42 6.36 4.75
N LYS A 102 8.91 6.22 3.52
CA LYS A 102 9.63 7.29 2.83
C LYS A 102 9.55 7.14 1.33
N TRP A 103 9.68 8.26 0.62
CA TRP A 103 9.97 8.22 -0.80
C TRP A 103 11.42 7.79 -1.02
N GLY A 104 11.64 6.88 -1.95
CA GLY A 104 12.96 6.45 -2.37
C GLY A 104 12.92 5.88 -3.79
N THR A 105 14.01 5.26 -4.20
CA THR A 105 14.18 4.65 -5.51
C THR A 105 14.03 3.13 -5.44
N GLN A 106 13.73 2.50 -6.58
CA GLN A 106 13.70 1.04 -6.68
C GLN A 106 15.03 0.41 -6.22
N LYS A 107 16.16 1.05 -6.53
CA LYS A 107 17.50 0.57 -6.12
C LYS A 107 17.66 0.52 -4.60
N GLU A 108 17.20 1.55 -3.89
CA GLU A 108 17.27 1.59 -2.43
C GLU A 108 16.40 0.50 -1.80
N ASN A 109 15.20 0.26 -2.33
CA ASN A 109 14.33 -0.81 -1.85
C ASN A 109 14.93 -2.21 -2.09
N LEU A 110 15.60 -2.44 -3.23
CA LEU A 110 16.30 -3.69 -3.51
C LEU A 110 17.59 -3.87 -2.68
N ALA A 111 18.11 -2.80 -2.08
CA ALA A 111 19.26 -2.86 -1.19
C ALA A 111 18.87 -3.23 0.26
N ALA A 112 17.58 -3.36 0.57
CA ALA A 112 17.09 -3.67 1.90
C ALA A 112 17.65 -5.01 2.43
N PRO A 113 18.00 -5.11 3.72
CA PRO A 113 18.64 -6.31 4.29
C PRO A 113 17.81 -7.58 4.10
N GLY A 114 16.51 -7.54 4.40
CA GLY A 114 15.59 -8.66 4.25
C GLY A 114 15.46 -9.11 2.80
N PHE A 115 15.37 -8.16 1.85
CA PHE A 115 15.38 -8.51 0.43
C PHE A 115 16.70 -9.16 -0.02
N ARG A 116 17.85 -8.67 0.45
CA ARG A 116 19.16 -9.27 0.13
C ARG A 116 19.32 -10.66 0.73
N GLU A 117 18.81 -10.88 1.94
CA GLU A 117 18.77 -12.20 2.56
C GLU A 117 17.84 -13.15 1.80
N TYR A 118 16.64 -12.69 1.45
CA TYR A 118 15.72 -13.43 0.59
C TYR A 118 16.38 -13.87 -0.71
N CYS A 119 17.09 -12.97 -1.40
CA CYS A 119 17.83 -13.31 -2.61
C CYS A 119 18.95 -14.33 -2.38
N ARG A 120 19.70 -14.24 -1.28
CA ARG A 120 20.78 -15.18 -0.94
C ARG A 120 20.25 -16.59 -0.69
N ASN A 121 19.05 -16.73 -0.14
CA ASN A 121 18.45 -18.02 0.17
C ASN A 121 17.86 -18.75 -1.06
N ARG A 122 17.89 -18.15 -2.26
CA ARG A 122 17.35 -18.75 -3.51
C ARG A 122 18.40 -19.59 -4.26
N THR A 123 18.99 -20.55 -3.58
CA THR A 123 20.03 -21.45 -4.12
C THR A 123 19.58 -22.90 -4.09
N GLY A 124 20.19 -23.77 -4.93
CA GLY A 124 19.81 -25.18 -5.01
C GLY A 124 18.35 -25.37 -5.42
N ASP A 125 17.63 -26.27 -4.75
CA ASP A 125 16.22 -26.57 -5.03
C ASP A 125 15.28 -25.36 -4.82
N ASP A 126 15.72 -24.38 -4.03
CA ASP A 126 14.99 -23.14 -3.81
C ASP A 126 15.16 -22.09 -4.91
N SER A 127 16.03 -22.36 -5.88
CA SER A 127 16.19 -21.52 -7.07
C SER A 127 14.88 -21.45 -7.86
N PRO A 128 14.41 -20.25 -8.23
CA PRO A 128 13.21 -20.10 -9.06
C PRO A 128 13.29 -20.82 -10.40
N TRP A 129 14.49 -20.95 -10.97
CA TRP A 129 14.67 -21.66 -12.23
C TRP A 129 14.44 -23.17 -12.05
N ILE A 130 14.93 -23.74 -10.95
CA ILE A 130 14.72 -25.16 -10.61
C ILE A 130 13.24 -25.41 -10.28
N LYS A 131 12.64 -24.58 -9.42
CA LYS A 131 11.20 -24.64 -9.12
C LYS A 131 10.32 -24.55 -10.36
N GLY A 132 10.68 -23.65 -11.29
CA GLY A 132 10.00 -23.51 -12.57
C GLY A 132 10.04 -24.79 -13.40
N ARG A 133 11.22 -25.44 -13.51
CA ARG A 133 11.36 -26.72 -14.24
C ARG A 133 10.57 -27.84 -13.59
N ILE A 134 10.60 -27.96 -12.26
CA ILE A 134 9.84 -28.98 -11.52
C ILE A 134 8.33 -28.80 -11.76
N SER A 135 7.84 -27.55 -11.68
CA SER A 135 6.43 -27.25 -11.95
C SER A 135 6.02 -27.60 -13.38
N LEU A 136 6.88 -27.31 -14.37
CA LEU A 136 6.64 -27.64 -15.78
C LEU A 136 6.59 -29.16 -16.00
N SER A 137 7.52 -29.92 -15.41
CA SER A 137 7.53 -31.38 -15.54
C SER A 137 6.31 -32.04 -14.89
N LEU A 138 5.87 -31.54 -13.72
CA LEU A 138 4.67 -32.05 -13.05
C LEU A 138 3.42 -31.76 -13.89
N ALA A 139 3.30 -30.56 -14.46
CA ALA A 139 2.16 -30.18 -15.29
C ALA A 139 2.05 -31.06 -16.55
N GLN A 140 3.19 -31.45 -17.15
CA GLN A 140 3.26 -32.34 -18.31
C GLN A 140 2.87 -33.78 -17.95
N ALA A 141 3.26 -34.27 -16.77
CA ALA A 141 2.94 -35.64 -16.32
C ALA A 141 1.44 -35.83 -15.99
N THR A 142 0.72 -34.78 -15.61
CA THR A 142 -0.74 -34.83 -15.37
C THR A 142 -1.61 -34.79 -16.63
N GLN A 143 -1.03 -34.55 -17.81
CA GLN A 143 -1.75 -34.48 -19.09
C GLN A 143 -1.69 -35.79 -19.90
N THR A 144 -0.96 -36.79 -19.42
CA THR A 144 -0.84 -38.15 -19.97
C THR A 144 -1.57 -39.15 -19.10
#